data_AF-A0AAE6NUM9-F1
#
_entry.id   AF-A0AAE6NUM9-F1
#
_cell.length_a   1.000
_cell.length_b   1.000
_cell.length_c   1.000
_cell.angle_alpha   90.00
_cell.angle_beta   90.00
_cell.angle_gamma   90.00
#
_symmetry.space_group_name_H-M   'P 1'
#
loop_
_entity.id
_entity.type
_entity.pdbx_description
1 polymer ?
#
loop_
_entity_poly.entity_id
_entity_poly.type
_entity_poly.pdbx_seq_one_letter_code
_entity_poly.pdbx_strand_id
1 'polypeptide(L)'
;MAGQVRHLKVKNGRFYARIAVPAHLRQIIGKTELVTPLGGERRAAMKALPAAVAMLQRQIATAEASTAGDRQAGPNGPITTADYGRAVWQRYTAALAEDEAKRDRLPSVDAIEVEQDKLMQRAQAGQIALADPLAVLDASLDLLVMKDAQAFDQSARQAKLDALRADLTENRTHLVEHEIDAYLDRHSLTAPEGSAERATLAKRIMRAEIEALQRTLERDQGNYGGKPADPIVTPPAGNPEALQPVKIRVRIHNQ
;
A
#
# COMPACT_ATOMS: atom_id res chain seq x y z
N MET A 1 -48.13 1.45 -30.77
CA MET A 1 -47.78 1.19 -29.36
C MET A 1 -46.43 1.83 -29.08
N ALA A 2 -46.40 2.93 -28.32
CA ALA A 2 -45.17 3.70 -28.10
C ALA A 2 -44.22 2.91 -27.18
N GLY A 3 -43.02 2.59 -27.69
CA GLY A 3 -42.02 1.83 -26.97
C GLY A 3 -41.69 2.45 -25.61
N GLN A 4 -41.55 1.60 -24.60
CA GLN A 4 -41.17 2.01 -23.26
C GLN A 4 -39.79 2.70 -23.29
N VAL A 5 -39.73 3.96 -22.91
CA VAL A 5 -38.48 4.74 -22.92
C VAL A 5 -37.57 4.19 -21.82
N ARG A 6 -36.36 3.78 -22.20
CA ARG A 6 -35.36 3.22 -21.29
C ARG A 6 -35.08 4.20 -20.13
N HIS A 7 -34.99 3.69 -18.90
CA HIS A 7 -34.77 4.46 -17.67
C HIS A 7 -35.89 5.43 -17.24
N LEU A 8 -37.03 5.47 -17.94
CA LEU A 8 -38.19 6.28 -17.55
C LEU A 8 -39.24 5.44 -16.80
N LYS A 9 -39.62 5.87 -15.61
CA LYS A 9 -40.70 5.29 -14.80
C LYS A 9 -41.84 6.30 -14.64
N VAL A 10 -43.07 5.85 -14.84
CA VAL A 10 -44.28 6.66 -14.64
C VAL A 10 -45.03 6.14 -13.42
N LYS A 11 -45.35 7.01 -12.47
CA LYS A 11 -46.16 6.68 -11.29
C LYS A 11 -47.06 7.86 -10.93
N ASN A 12 -48.36 7.61 -10.79
CA ASN A 12 -49.36 8.62 -10.40
C ASN A 12 -49.30 9.92 -11.23
N GLY A 13 -49.14 9.79 -12.56
CA GLY A 13 -49.04 10.94 -13.47
C GLY A 13 -47.73 11.72 -13.41
N ARG A 14 -46.74 11.26 -12.64
CA ARG A 14 -45.39 11.86 -12.57
C ARG A 14 -44.34 10.97 -13.22
N PHE A 15 -43.32 11.61 -13.77
CA PHE A 15 -42.19 10.99 -14.46
C PHE A 15 -40.96 10.94 -13.54
N TYR A 16 -40.21 9.85 -13.62
CA TYR A 16 -39.01 9.59 -12.84
C TYR A 16 -37.92 8.96 -13.72
N ALA A 17 -36.68 9.35 -13.51
CA ALA A 17 -35.51 8.62 -13.99
C ALA A 17 -35.21 7.48 -13.02
N ARG A 18 -34.94 6.27 -13.52
CA ARG A 18 -34.62 5.07 -12.72
C ARG A 18 -33.43 4.32 -13.30
N ILE A 19 -32.49 3.97 -12.43
CA ILE A 19 -31.39 3.04 -12.73
C ILE A 19 -31.33 1.99 -11.62
N ALA A 20 -31.17 0.73 -12.01
CA ALA A 20 -30.97 -0.36 -11.06
C ALA A 20 -29.56 -0.30 -10.48
N VAL A 21 -29.44 -0.49 -9.16
CA VAL A 21 -28.14 -0.56 -8.49
C VAL A 21 -27.60 -1.99 -8.63
N PRO A 22 -26.37 -2.17 -9.14
CA PRO A 22 -25.69 -3.45 -9.20
C PRO A 22 -25.66 -4.17 -7.83
N ALA A 23 -25.82 -5.50 -7.82
CA ALA A 23 -26.01 -6.29 -6.59
C ALA A 23 -24.95 -6.02 -5.51
N HIS A 24 -23.69 -6.00 -5.93
CA HIS A 24 -22.51 -5.78 -5.11
C HIS A 24 -22.42 -4.35 -4.50
N LEU A 25 -23.18 -3.37 -5.00
CA LEU A 25 -23.23 -2.01 -4.46
C LEU A 25 -24.44 -1.77 -3.56
N ARG A 26 -25.37 -2.73 -3.46
CA ARG A 26 -26.60 -2.58 -2.67
C ARG A 26 -26.32 -2.48 -1.16
N GLN A 27 -25.28 -3.14 -0.67
CA GLN A 27 -24.87 -3.06 0.74
C GLN A 27 -24.29 -1.69 1.10
N ILE A 28 -23.67 -1.01 0.13
CA ILE A 28 -23.01 0.29 0.33
C ILE A 28 -24.02 1.44 0.12
N ILE A 29 -24.77 1.38 -0.98
CA ILE A 29 -25.77 2.40 -1.34
C ILE A 29 -27.06 2.24 -0.51
N GLY A 30 -27.29 1.04 0.07
CA GLY A 30 -28.48 0.72 0.87
C GLY A 30 -29.79 0.64 0.07
N LYS A 31 -29.73 0.78 -1.27
CA LYS A 31 -30.89 0.80 -2.16
C LYS A 31 -30.70 -0.15 -3.33
N THR A 32 -31.80 -0.75 -3.78
CA THR A 32 -31.83 -1.62 -4.96
C THR A 32 -31.89 -0.83 -6.27
N GLU A 33 -32.39 0.41 -6.21
CA GLU A 33 -32.59 1.30 -7.36
C GLU A 33 -32.40 2.76 -6.95
N LEU A 34 -31.82 3.55 -7.84
CA LEU A 34 -31.77 5.00 -7.71
C LEU A 34 -32.87 5.63 -8.57
N VAL A 35 -33.59 6.57 -7.98
CA VAL A 35 -34.75 7.22 -8.60
C VAL A 35 -34.67 8.73 -8.41
N THR A 36 -34.83 9.47 -9.50
CA THR A 36 -34.86 10.95 -9.51
C THR A 36 -36.18 11.44 -10.13
N PRO A 37 -36.94 12.32 -9.44
CA PRO A 37 -38.17 12.88 -10.00
C PRO A 37 -37.88 13.85 -11.16
N LEU A 38 -38.68 13.75 -12.24
CA LEU A 38 -38.58 14.59 -13.45
C LEU A 38 -39.78 15.53 -13.64
N GLY A 39 -40.78 15.45 -12.76
CA GLY A 39 -41.98 16.30 -12.79
C GLY A 39 -43.22 15.64 -13.41
N GLY A 40 -44.28 16.42 -13.63
CA GLY A 40 -45.58 15.94 -14.12
C GLY A 40 -45.80 16.10 -15.63
N GLU A 41 -44.97 16.88 -16.33
CA GLU A 41 -45.15 17.15 -17.75
C GLU A 41 -44.23 16.26 -18.61
N ARG A 42 -44.82 15.51 -19.55
CA ARG A 42 -44.10 14.50 -20.36
C ARG A 42 -42.98 15.09 -21.22
N ARG A 43 -43.21 16.25 -21.84
CA ARG A 43 -42.22 16.89 -22.73
C ARG A 43 -41.02 17.39 -21.94
N ALA A 44 -41.27 18.07 -20.81
CA ALA A 44 -40.22 18.52 -19.90
C ALA A 44 -39.42 17.34 -19.32
N ALA A 45 -40.11 16.27 -18.91
CA ALA A 45 -39.47 15.07 -18.38
C ALA A 45 -38.59 14.35 -19.41
N MET A 46 -39.01 14.26 -20.67
CA MET A 46 -38.20 13.68 -21.75
C MET A 46 -36.94 14.50 -22.02
N LYS A 47 -37.01 15.83 -21.95
CA LYS A 47 -35.85 16.71 -22.10
C LYS A 47 -34.86 16.59 -20.93
N ALA A 48 -35.37 16.41 -19.70
CA ALA A 48 -34.55 16.30 -18.48
C ALA A 48 -33.99 14.88 -18.24
N LEU A 49 -34.58 13.86 -18.85
CA LEU A 49 -34.22 12.45 -18.63
C LEU A 49 -32.72 12.15 -18.84
N PRO A 50 -32.05 12.57 -19.92
CA PRO A 50 -30.64 12.23 -20.15
C PRO A 50 -29.72 12.79 -19.05
N ALA A 51 -29.97 14.02 -18.60
CA ALA A 51 -29.19 14.64 -17.54
C ALA A 51 -29.38 13.92 -16.19
N ALA A 52 -30.62 13.57 -15.86
CA ALA A 52 -30.91 12.82 -14.63
C ALA A 52 -30.31 11.40 -14.66
N VAL A 53 -30.36 10.72 -15.81
CA VAL A 53 -29.70 9.40 -16.00
C VAL A 53 -28.18 9.53 -15.83
N ALA A 54 -27.55 10.54 -16.41
CA ALA A 54 -26.11 10.77 -16.26
C ALA A 54 -25.72 11.02 -14.80
N MET A 55 -26.53 11.76 -14.04
CA MET A 55 -26.30 11.97 -12.60
C MET A 55 -26.38 10.66 -11.81
N LEU A 56 -27.39 9.83 -12.10
CA LEU A 56 -27.55 8.52 -11.46
C LEU A 56 -26.40 7.57 -11.81
N GLN A 57 -25.96 7.55 -13.07
CA GLN A 57 -24.80 6.78 -13.52
C GLN A 57 -23.52 7.26 -12.83
N ARG A 58 -23.33 8.57 -12.69
CA ARG A 58 -22.19 9.14 -11.96
C ARG A 58 -22.19 8.72 -10.50
N GLN A 59 -23.35 8.68 -9.84
CA GLN A 59 -23.46 8.22 -8.46
C GLN A 59 -23.06 6.74 -8.29
N ILE A 60 -23.45 5.89 -9.25
CA ILE A 60 -23.02 4.49 -9.31
C ILE A 60 -21.50 4.43 -9.54
N ALA A 61 -20.98 5.17 -10.51
CA ALA A 61 -19.55 5.20 -10.82
C ALA A 61 -18.69 5.71 -9.64
N THR A 62 -19.17 6.68 -8.85
CA THR A 62 -18.48 7.11 -7.63
C THR A 62 -18.49 6.05 -6.55
N ALA A 63 -19.61 5.34 -6.36
CA ALA A 63 -19.69 4.24 -5.41
C ALA A 63 -18.81 3.06 -5.86
N GLU A 64 -18.77 2.79 -7.17
CA GLU A 64 -17.84 1.82 -7.75
C GLU A 64 -16.40 2.24 -7.55
N ALA A 65 -16.04 3.51 -7.74
CA ALA A 65 -14.67 4.01 -7.53
C ALA A 65 -14.24 3.94 -6.05
N SER A 66 -15.13 4.30 -5.12
CA SER A 66 -14.87 4.15 -3.68
C SER A 66 -14.71 2.69 -3.28
N THR A 67 -15.43 1.78 -3.95
CA THR A 67 -15.23 0.34 -3.72
C THR A 67 -14.08 -0.23 -4.55
N ALA A 68 -13.64 0.40 -5.64
CA ALA A 68 -12.53 -0.05 -6.48
C ALA A 68 -11.17 0.20 -5.84
N GLY A 69 -11.09 1.13 -4.88
CA GLY A 69 -9.97 1.19 -3.93
C GLY A 69 -9.85 -0.08 -3.08
N ASP A 70 -10.96 -0.78 -2.85
CA ASP A 70 -11.07 -2.05 -2.10
C ASP A 70 -11.28 -3.29 -2.99
N ARG A 71 -11.67 -3.13 -4.27
CA ARG A 71 -11.92 -4.21 -5.22
C ARG A 71 -10.72 -4.31 -6.16
N GLN A 72 -9.69 -4.98 -5.65
CA GLN A 72 -9.01 -5.98 -6.47
C GLN A 72 -10.03 -6.96 -7.06
N ALA A 73 -9.66 -7.62 -8.16
CA ALA A 73 -10.45 -8.66 -8.81
C ALA A 73 -11.16 -9.58 -7.78
N GLY A 74 -12.35 -10.10 -8.10
CA GLY A 74 -13.09 -10.96 -7.17
C GLY A 74 -12.19 -12.02 -6.51
N PRO A 75 -12.54 -12.51 -5.31
CA PRO A 75 -11.64 -13.34 -4.50
C PRO A 75 -10.95 -14.41 -5.36
N ASN A 76 -9.61 -14.40 -5.37
CA ASN A 76 -8.73 -15.25 -6.18
C ASN A 76 -8.56 -14.87 -7.67
N GLY A 77 -8.62 -13.57 -7.98
CA GLY A 77 -8.29 -13.08 -9.33
C GLY A 77 -6.81 -13.22 -9.67
N PRO A 78 -6.45 -13.38 -10.97
CA PRO A 78 -5.06 -13.35 -11.40
C PRO A 78 -4.45 -11.96 -11.17
N ILE A 79 -3.16 -11.90 -10.87
CA ILE A 79 -2.45 -10.65 -10.62
C ILE A 79 -2.44 -9.74 -11.87
N THR A 80 -2.82 -8.48 -11.69
CA THR A 80 -2.87 -7.49 -12.79
C THR A 80 -1.60 -6.63 -12.86
N THR A 81 -1.40 -5.91 -13.96
CA THR A 81 -0.30 -4.93 -14.10
C THR A 81 -0.30 -3.89 -12.98
N ALA A 82 -1.49 -3.43 -12.55
CA ALA A 82 -1.63 -2.48 -11.46
C ALA A 82 -1.25 -3.09 -10.11
N ASP A 83 -1.54 -4.38 -9.88
CA ASP A 83 -1.15 -5.09 -8.66
C ASP A 83 0.36 -5.21 -8.52
N TYR A 84 1.10 -5.45 -9.61
CA TYR A 84 2.57 -5.44 -9.55
C TYR A 84 3.12 -4.08 -9.12
N GLY A 85 2.58 -2.99 -9.65
CA GLY A 85 3.01 -1.63 -9.27
C GLY A 85 2.74 -1.34 -7.79
N ARG A 86 1.56 -1.73 -7.30
CA ARG A 86 1.21 -1.63 -5.88
C ARG A 86 2.13 -2.47 -5.00
N ALA A 87 2.41 -3.72 -5.38
CA ALA A 87 3.28 -4.61 -4.63
C ALA A 87 4.69 -4.03 -4.47
N VAL A 88 5.25 -3.54 -5.57
CA VAL A 88 6.58 -2.90 -5.58
C VAL A 88 6.63 -1.71 -4.64
N TRP A 89 5.67 -0.77 -4.78
CA TRP A 89 5.66 0.43 -3.97
C TRP A 89 5.42 0.13 -2.49
N GLN A 90 4.50 -0.79 -2.18
CA GLN A 90 4.24 -1.23 -0.81
C GLN A 90 5.49 -1.88 -0.19
N ARG A 91 6.19 -2.76 -0.92
CA ARG A 91 7.43 -3.37 -0.41
C ARG A 91 8.50 -2.31 -0.14
N TYR A 92 8.74 -1.43 -1.10
CA TYR A 92 9.74 -0.37 -0.98
C TYR A 92 9.47 0.52 0.25
N THR A 93 8.23 0.98 0.41
CA THR A 93 7.83 1.84 1.54
C THR A 93 7.85 1.09 2.87
N ALA A 94 7.43 -0.17 2.91
CA ALA A 94 7.49 -1.00 4.11
C ALA A 94 8.94 -1.23 4.57
N ALA A 95 9.85 -1.56 3.66
CA ALA A 95 11.26 -1.77 3.98
C ALA A 95 11.92 -0.52 4.59
N LEU A 96 11.58 0.68 4.09
CA LEU A 96 12.05 1.94 4.69
C LEU A 96 11.44 2.21 6.06
N ALA A 97 10.15 1.88 6.26
CA ALA A 97 9.49 2.04 7.55
C ALA A 97 10.03 1.05 8.60
N GLU A 98 10.38 -0.17 8.18
CA GLU A 98 11.03 -1.18 9.02
C GLU A 98 12.45 -0.74 9.44
N ASP A 99 13.23 -0.16 8.53
CA ASP A 99 14.53 0.45 8.84
C ASP A 99 14.38 1.55 9.89
N GLU A 100 13.44 2.48 9.68
CA GLU A 100 13.16 3.57 10.63
C GLU A 100 12.78 3.02 12.01
N ALA A 101 11.81 2.11 12.05
CA ALA A 101 11.35 1.49 13.29
C ALA A 101 12.44 0.67 13.99
N LYS A 102 13.39 0.11 13.23
CA LYS A 102 14.53 -0.61 13.80
C LYS A 102 15.53 0.35 14.41
N ARG A 103 15.85 1.47 13.73
CA ARG A 103 16.70 2.54 14.27
C ARG A 103 16.14 3.12 15.56
N ASP A 104 14.83 3.33 15.63
CA ASP A 104 14.15 3.81 16.85
C ASP A 104 14.29 2.86 18.04
N ARG A 105 14.46 1.55 17.77
CA ARG A 105 14.62 0.51 18.80
C ARG A 105 16.08 0.22 19.13
N LEU A 106 17.04 0.70 18.33
CA LEU A 106 18.45 0.45 18.60
C LEU A 106 18.88 1.16 19.89
N PRO A 107 19.78 0.55 20.69
CA PRO A 107 20.33 1.19 21.87
C PRO A 107 20.96 2.55 21.53
N SER A 108 20.58 3.58 22.27
CA SER A 108 21.28 4.88 22.20
C SER A 108 22.63 4.79 22.91
N VAL A 109 23.50 5.76 22.63
CA VAL A 109 24.79 5.90 23.33
C VAL A 109 24.57 6.01 24.83
N ASP A 110 23.62 6.84 25.27
CA ASP A 110 23.28 7.00 26.69
C ASP A 110 22.80 5.68 27.32
N ALA A 111 22.02 4.87 26.61
CA ALA A 111 21.57 3.57 27.11
C ALA A 111 22.74 2.59 27.28
N ILE A 112 23.70 2.61 26.36
CA ILE A 112 24.93 1.80 26.45
C ILE A 112 25.78 2.23 27.64
N GLU A 113 25.93 3.55 27.87
CA GLU A 113 26.67 4.09 29.01
C GLU A 113 26.02 3.68 30.34
N VAL A 114 24.69 3.80 30.44
CA VAL A 114 23.94 3.34 31.63
C VAL A 114 24.17 1.85 31.90
N GLU A 115 24.16 1.01 30.87
CA GLU A 115 24.39 -0.43 31.05
C GLU A 115 25.83 -0.74 31.43
N GLN A 116 26.79 0.02 30.88
CA GLN A 116 28.20 -0.07 31.26
C GLN A 116 28.40 0.31 32.73
N ASP A 117 27.75 1.37 33.22
CA ASP A 117 27.83 1.79 34.61
C ASP A 117 27.24 0.74 35.57
N LYS A 118 26.10 0.12 35.21
CA LYS A 118 25.53 -1.00 35.99
C LYS A 118 26.51 -2.17 36.07
N LEU A 119 27.15 -2.52 34.96
CA LEU A 119 28.17 -3.58 34.94
C LEU A 119 29.33 -3.26 35.87
N MET A 120 29.83 -2.02 35.84
CA MET A 120 30.91 -1.56 36.71
C MET A 120 30.51 -1.57 38.19
N GLN A 121 29.29 -1.16 38.52
CA GLN A 121 28.76 -1.22 39.89
C GLN A 121 28.65 -2.66 40.39
N ARG A 122 28.15 -3.59 39.58
CA ARG A 122 28.08 -5.03 39.91
C ARG A 122 29.47 -5.62 40.16
N ALA A 123 30.45 -5.24 39.33
CA ALA A 123 31.84 -5.65 39.52
C ALA A 123 32.43 -5.12 40.84
N GLN A 124 32.23 -3.84 41.14
CA GLN A 124 32.69 -3.21 42.40
C GLN A 124 32.02 -3.81 43.64
N ALA A 125 30.74 -4.19 43.53
CA ALA A 125 30.00 -4.86 44.59
C ALA A 125 30.42 -6.34 44.80
N GLY A 126 31.38 -6.85 44.02
CA GLY A 126 31.82 -8.25 44.09
C GLY A 126 30.77 -9.26 43.61
N GLN A 127 29.76 -8.81 42.86
CA GLN A 127 28.70 -9.65 42.32
C GLN A 127 29.11 -10.40 41.05
N ILE A 128 30.31 -10.13 40.55
CA ILE A 128 30.89 -10.79 39.37
C ILE A 128 32.17 -11.47 39.83
N ALA A 129 32.27 -12.77 39.59
CA ALA A 129 33.50 -13.52 39.82
C ALA A 129 34.54 -13.16 38.75
N LEU A 130 35.27 -12.05 38.94
CA LEU A 130 36.23 -11.53 37.95
C LEU A 130 37.37 -12.50 37.59
N ALA A 131 37.64 -13.49 38.46
CA ALA A 131 38.62 -14.55 38.19
C ALA A 131 38.09 -15.64 37.26
N ASP A 132 36.77 -15.72 37.05
CA ASP A 132 36.12 -16.68 36.14
C ASP A 132 35.77 -15.98 34.82
N PRO A 133 36.44 -16.33 33.71
CA PRO A 133 36.16 -15.74 32.39
C PRO A 133 34.70 -15.93 31.92
N LEU A 134 34.04 -17.03 32.29
CA LEU A 134 32.65 -17.28 31.89
C LEU A 134 31.68 -16.37 32.67
N ALA A 135 31.95 -16.11 33.95
CA ALA A 135 31.17 -15.17 34.75
C ALA A 135 31.30 -13.73 34.23
N VAL A 136 32.50 -13.34 33.75
CA VAL A 136 32.72 -12.03 33.11
C VAL A 136 31.97 -11.93 31.79
N LEU A 137 32.00 -12.97 30.96
CA LEU A 137 31.26 -13.02 29.70
C LEU A 137 29.75 -12.91 29.94
N ASP A 138 29.19 -13.72 30.83
CA ASP A 138 27.76 -13.71 31.16
C ASP A 138 27.30 -12.33 31.65
N ALA A 139 28.07 -11.71 32.55
CA ALA A 139 27.74 -10.39 33.06
C ALA A 139 27.82 -9.28 32.00
N SER A 140 28.68 -9.42 30.99
CA SER A 140 28.90 -8.39 29.95
C SER A 140 28.10 -8.61 28.67
N LEU A 141 27.37 -9.72 28.55
CA LEU A 141 26.71 -10.11 27.30
C LEU A 141 25.73 -9.05 26.79
N ASP A 142 24.88 -8.50 27.66
CA ASP A 142 23.91 -7.46 27.29
C ASP A 142 24.62 -6.20 26.76
N LEU A 143 25.69 -5.76 27.43
CA LEU A 143 26.48 -4.60 27.01
C LEU A 143 27.13 -4.83 25.64
N LEU A 144 27.69 -6.03 25.41
CA LEU A 144 28.31 -6.40 24.14
C LEU A 144 27.26 -6.40 23.01
N VAL A 145 26.10 -7.02 23.25
CA VAL A 145 24.98 -7.02 22.30
C VAL A 145 24.55 -5.59 21.96
N MET A 146 24.43 -4.71 22.96
CA MET A 146 24.05 -3.32 22.73
C MET A 146 25.09 -2.54 21.93
N LYS A 147 26.39 -2.74 22.22
CA LYS A 147 27.49 -2.08 21.50
C LYS A 147 27.59 -2.51 20.04
N ASP A 148 27.38 -3.80 19.77
CA ASP A 148 27.48 -4.35 18.41
C ASP A 148 26.17 -4.24 17.61
N ALA A 149 25.05 -3.87 18.24
CA ALA A 149 23.73 -3.86 17.62
C ALA A 149 23.67 -3.07 16.31
N GLN A 150 24.28 -1.88 16.27
CA GLN A 150 24.29 -1.02 15.08
C GLN A 150 25.16 -1.60 13.96
N ALA A 151 26.36 -2.10 14.31
CA ALA A 151 27.27 -2.71 13.34
C ALA A 151 26.69 -3.99 12.76
N PHE A 152 26.04 -4.81 13.59
CA PHE A 152 25.34 -6.01 13.16
C PHE A 152 24.18 -5.69 12.24
N ASP A 153 23.37 -4.67 12.55
CA ASP A 153 22.29 -4.22 11.68
C ASP A 153 22.79 -3.80 10.29
N GLN A 154 23.82 -2.95 10.26
CA GLN A 154 24.42 -2.49 9.01
C GLN A 154 24.99 -3.66 8.19
N SER A 155 25.70 -4.58 8.86
CA SER A 155 26.25 -5.79 8.22
C SER A 155 25.15 -6.68 7.66
N ALA A 156 24.06 -6.89 8.41
CA ALA A 156 22.92 -7.69 7.96
C ALA A 156 22.22 -7.06 6.76
N ARG A 157 22.03 -5.73 6.75
CA ARG A 157 21.46 -5.00 5.59
C ARG A 157 22.34 -5.13 4.36
N GLN A 158 23.66 -4.99 4.51
CA GLN A 158 24.62 -5.16 3.42
C GLN A 158 24.61 -6.60 2.88
N ALA A 159 24.65 -7.60 3.76
CA ALA A 159 24.60 -9.01 3.37
C ALA A 159 23.30 -9.35 2.63
N LYS A 160 22.16 -8.82 3.08
CA LYS A 160 20.86 -9.00 2.40
C LYS A 160 20.86 -8.36 1.01
N LEU A 161 21.42 -7.16 0.88
CA LEU A 161 21.55 -6.47 -0.40
C LEU A 161 22.38 -7.29 -1.40
N ASP A 162 23.52 -7.81 -0.96
CA ASP A 162 24.41 -8.60 -1.81
C ASP A 162 23.77 -9.94 -2.20
N ALA A 163 23.08 -10.60 -1.26
CA ALA A 163 22.35 -11.84 -1.53
C ALA A 163 21.20 -11.63 -2.55
N LEU A 164 20.42 -10.55 -2.42
CA LEU A 164 19.35 -10.22 -3.38
C LEU A 164 19.90 -9.93 -4.79
N ARG A 165 21.06 -9.28 -4.89
CA ARG A 165 21.72 -9.02 -6.17
C ARG A 165 22.25 -10.30 -6.82
N ALA A 166 22.86 -11.19 -6.03
CA ALA A 166 23.32 -12.49 -6.50
C ALA A 166 22.14 -13.33 -7.02
N ASP A 167 21.05 -13.38 -6.26
CA ASP A 167 19.83 -14.09 -6.63
C ASP A 167 19.21 -13.58 -7.93
N LEU A 168 19.16 -12.26 -8.14
CA LEU A 168 18.68 -11.69 -9.41
C LEU A 168 19.55 -12.12 -10.60
N THR A 169 20.86 -12.22 -10.40
CA THR A 169 21.82 -12.65 -11.43
C THR A 169 21.62 -14.12 -11.78
N GLU A 170 21.38 -14.96 -10.78
CA GLU A 170 21.16 -16.40 -10.92
C GLU A 170 19.69 -16.77 -11.20
N ASN A 171 18.81 -15.76 -11.33
CA ASN A 171 17.38 -15.94 -11.53
C ASN A 171 16.71 -16.79 -10.42
N ARG A 172 17.21 -16.68 -9.17
CA ARG A 172 16.64 -17.26 -7.96
C ARG A 172 15.73 -16.25 -7.26
N THR A 173 14.66 -16.72 -6.62
CA THR A 173 13.64 -15.85 -5.97
C THR A 173 13.38 -16.20 -4.51
N HIS A 174 14.11 -17.17 -3.96
CA HIS A 174 13.83 -17.77 -2.66
C HIS A 174 13.78 -16.79 -1.47
N LEU A 175 14.55 -15.71 -1.51
CA LEU A 175 14.59 -14.71 -0.42
C LEU A 175 13.27 -13.94 -0.26
N VAL A 176 12.44 -13.85 -1.30
CA VAL A 176 11.21 -13.05 -1.30
C VAL A 176 9.93 -13.90 -1.36
N GLU A 177 10.03 -15.23 -1.38
CA GLU A 177 8.84 -16.10 -1.50
C GLU A 177 7.84 -15.88 -0.36
N HIS A 178 8.33 -15.77 0.88
CA HIS A 178 7.47 -15.49 2.03
C HIS A 178 6.74 -14.14 1.93
N GLU A 179 7.39 -13.13 1.36
CA GLU A 179 6.79 -11.80 1.14
C GLU A 179 5.73 -11.85 0.05
N ILE A 180 5.96 -12.66 -0.98
CA ILE A 180 5.00 -12.89 -2.05
C ILE A 180 3.75 -13.56 -1.48
N ASP A 181 3.90 -14.63 -0.70
CA ASP A 181 2.77 -15.34 -0.11
C ASP A 181 1.96 -14.41 0.80
N ALA A 182 2.63 -13.68 1.69
CA ALA A 182 1.98 -12.69 2.54
C ALA A 182 1.24 -11.59 1.75
N TYR A 183 1.80 -11.15 0.61
CA TYR A 183 1.15 -10.18 -0.26
C TYR A 183 -0.07 -10.75 -0.97
N LEU A 184 0.06 -11.94 -1.57
CA LEU A 184 -1.03 -12.61 -2.27
C LEU A 184 -2.20 -12.89 -1.33
N ASP A 185 -1.92 -13.38 -0.12
CA ASP A 185 -2.92 -13.65 0.91
C ASP A 185 -3.63 -12.38 1.36
N ARG A 186 -2.88 -11.31 1.67
CA ARG A 186 -3.43 -10.03 2.12
C ARG A 186 -4.37 -9.40 1.09
N HIS A 187 -4.07 -9.58 -0.20
CA HIS A 187 -4.82 -8.97 -1.30
C HIS A 187 -5.78 -9.95 -2.00
N SER A 188 -5.92 -11.17 -1.48
CA SER A 188 -6.76 -12.23 -2.07
C SER A 188 -6.46 -12.48 -3.57
N LEU A 189 -5.19 -12.43 -3.93
CA LEU A 189 -4.69 -12.64 -5.29
C LEU A 189 -4.15 -14.06 -5.45
N THR A 190 -4.13 -14.57 -6.68
CA THR A 190 -3.57 -15.90 -6.97
C THR A 190 -2.43 -15.82 -7.97
N ALA A 191 -1.27 -16.35 -7.58
CA ALA A 191 -0.13 -16.61 -8.44
C ALA A 191 0.52 -17.94 -8.02
N PRO A 192 0.20 -19.06 -8.71
CA PRO A 192 0.70 -20.39 -8.35
C PRO A 192 2.23 -20.46 -8.33
N GLU A 193 2.79 -21.38 -7.54
CA GLU A 193 4.22 -21.68 -7.57
C GLU A 193 4.65 -22.09 -8.99
N GLY A 194 5.82 -21.59 -9.42
CA GLY A 194 6.33 -21.82 -10.78
C GLY A 194 5.63 -21.03 -11.89
N SER A 195 4.61 -20.22 -11.59
CA SER A 195 3.96 -19.37 -12.60
C SER A 195 4.87 -18.21 -13.05
N ALA A 196 4.69 -17.78 -14.31
CA ALA A 196 5.44 -16.64 -14.87
C ALA A 196 5.08 -15.33 -14.15
N GLU A 197 3.82 -15.24 -13.68
CA GLU A 197 3.29 -14.15 -12.89
C GLU A 197 4.00 -14.03 -11.54
N ARG A 198 4.12 -15.15 -10.81
CA ARG A 198 4.84 -15.20 -9.53
C ARG A 198 6.32 -14.84 -9.71
N ALA A 199 6.98 -15.40 -10.73
CA ALA A 199 8.37 -15.05 -11.04
C ALA A 199 8.55 -13.56 -11.39
N THR A 200 7.58 -12.96 -12.09
CA THR A 200 7.57 -11.53 -12.40
C THR A 200 7.39 -10.69 -11.13
N LEU A 201 6.47 -11.09 -10.25
CA LEU A 201 6.25 -10.43 -8.97
C LEU A 201 7.51 -10.49 -8.11
N ALA A 202 8.12 -11.67 -8.00
CA ALA A 202 9.35 -11.90 -7.23
C ALA A 202 10.46 -10.95 -7.64
N LYS A 203 10.82 -10.92 -8.93
CA LYS A 203 11.88 -10.05 -9.45
C LYS A 203 11.61 -8.58 -9.17
N ARG A 204 10.34 -8.16 -9.27
CA ARG A 204 9.94 -6.77 -9.00
C ARG A 204 10.05 -6.43 -7.51
N ILE A 205 9.63 -7.32 -6.62
CA ILE A 205 9.79 -7.18 -5.17
C ILE A 205 11.27 -7.12 -4.78
N MET A 206 12.10 -8.02 -5.33
CA MET A 206 13.55 -8.01 -5.08
C MET A 206 14.19 -6.68 -5.49
N ARG A 207 13.84 -6.16 -6.68
CA ARG A 207 14.31 -4.85 -7.15
C ARG A 207 13.88 -3.70 -6.23
N ALA A 208 12.63 -3.73 -5.76
CA ALA A 208 12.12 -2.76 -4.79
C ALA A 208 12.91 -2.79 -3.47
N GLU A 209 13.25 -3.98 -3.00
CA GLU A 209 13.97 -4.19 -1.76
C GLU A 209 15.46 -3.80 -1.87
N ILE A 210 16.09 -4.09 -3.00
CA ILE A 210 17.45 -3.63 -3.32
C ILE A 210 17.51 -2.10 -3.27
N GLU A 211 16.56 -1.41 -3.90
CA GLU A 211 16.48 0.05 -3.89
C GLU A 211 16.29 0.58 -2.46
N ALA A 212 15.40 -0.02 -1.68
CA ALA A 212 15.17 0.36 -0.28
C ALA A 212 16.44 0.18 0.55
N LEU A 213 17.10 -0.97 0.49
CA LEU A 213 18.35 -1.25 1.20
C LEU A 213 19.46 -0.27 0.81
N GLN A 214 19.63 0.03 -0.49
CA GLN A 214 20.57 1.05 -0.94
C GLN A 214 20.27 2.42 -0.31
N ARG A 215 18.99 2.83 -0.21
CA ARG A 215 18.63 4.07 0.48
C ARG A 215 19.04 4.03 1.95
N THR A 216 18.86 2.90 2.65
CA THR A 216 19.27 2.80 4.07
C THR A 216 20.78 2.98 4.25
N LEU A 217 21.60 2.47 3.32
CA LEU A 217 23.04 2.62 3.36
C LEU A 217 23.50 4.04 3.00
N GLU A 218 22.80 4.73 2.11
CA GLU A 218 23.05 6.15 1.83
C GLU A 218 22.73 7.05 3.03
N ARG A 219 21.65 6.73 3.76
CA ARG A 219 21.29 7.43 5.01
C ARG A 219 22.39 7.32 6.05
N ASP A 220 23.04 6.15 6.16
CA ASP A 220 24.17 5.94 7.06
C ASP A 220 25.38 6.82 6.72
N GLN A 221 25.50 7.25 5.47
CA GLN A 221 26.51 8.20 5.00
C GLN A 221 26.06 9.68 5.13
N GLY A 222 24.87 9.93 5.70
CA GLY A 222 24.29 11.26 5.82
C GLY A 222 23.65 11.78 4.52
N ASN A 223 23.46 10.93 3.50
CA ASN A 223 22.81 11.32 2.26
C ASN A 223 21.31 10.99 2.28
N TYR A 224 20.48 12.01 2.45
CA TYR A 224 19.02 11.91 2.49
C TYR A 224 18.33 12.37 1.20
N GLY A 225 19.08 12.83 0.19
CA GLY A 225 18.53 13.38 -1.06
C GLY A 225 18.15 12.31 -2.11
N GLY A 226 18.39 11.05 -1.79
CA GLY A 226 18.24 9.93 -2.69
C GLY A 226 16.81 9.65 -3.14
N LYS A 227 16.59 9.46 -4.44
CA LYS A 227 15.32 9.02 -5.03
C LYS A 227 15.47 7.59 -5.58
N PRO A 228 14.40 6.79 -5.66
CA PRO A 228 14.47 5.47 -6.30
C PRO A 228 15.05 5.61 -7.72
N ALA A 229 16.10 4.86 -8.03
CA ALA A 229 16.73 4.92 -9.35
C ALA A 229 15.97 4.03 -10.35
N ASP A 230 15.40 2.93 -9.87
CA ASP A 230 14.62 2.01 -10.68
C ASP A 230 13.23 2.58 -11.07
N PRO A 231 12.89 2.66 -12.37
CA PRO A 231 11.59 3.16 -12.83
C PRO A 231 10.38 2.32 -12.38
N ILE A 232 10.58 1.06 -11.96
CA ILE A 232 9.46 0.27 -11.43
C ILE A 232 9.03 0.73 -10.04
N VAL A 233 9.94 1.36 -9.29
CA VAL A 233 9.69 1.84 -7.92
C VAL A 233 9.09 3.23 -8.01
N THR A 234 7.86 3.29 -8.47
CA THR A 234 7.08 4.52 -8.59
C THR A 234 5.82 4.44 -7.73
N PRO A 235 5.40 5.55 -7.13
CA PRO A 235 4.11 5.59 -6.45
C PRO A 235 3.02 5.12 -7.41
N PRO A 236 2.14 4.18 -7.01
CA PRO A 236 1.02 3.80 -7.85
C PRO A 236 0.23 5.08 -8.15
N ALA A 237 -0.18 5.27 -9.40
CA ALA A 237 -0.98 6.41 -9.79
C ALA A 237 -2.13 6.55 -8.79
N GLY A 238 -2.08 7.62 -7.98
CA GLY A 238 -3.16 7.94 -7.07
C GLY A 238 -4.44 7.98 -7.90
N ASN A 239 -5.51 7.39 -7.37
CA ASN A 239 -6.85 7.60 -7.90
C ASN A 239 -6.97 9.10 -8.26
N PRO A 240 -7.22 9.47 -9.52
CA PRO A 240 -7.07 10.86 -9.97
C PRO A 240 -7.81 11.74 -8.98
N GLU A 241 -7.03 12.56 -8.28
CA GLU A 241 -7.50 13.58 -7.36
C GLU A 241 -8.67 14.26 -8.05
N ALA A 242 -9.86 14.19 -7.43
CA ALA A 242 -11.12 14.58 -8.03
C ALA A 242 -10.94 15.92 -8.73
N LEU A 243 -10.88 15.90 -10.07
CA LEU A 243 -10.71 17.09 -10.89
C LEU A 243 -11.64 18.15 -10.34
N GLN A 244 -11.07 19.21 -9.78
CA GLN A 244 -11.87 20.31 -9.24
C GLN A 244 -12.78 20.78 -10.37
N PRO A 245 -14.11 20.80 -10.18
CA PRO A 245 -15.02 21.15 -11.26
C PRO A 245 -14.66 22.54 -11.76
N VAL A 246 -14.26 22.61 -13.04
CA VAL A 246 -13.98 23.86 -13.73
C VAL A 246 -15.22 24.74 -13.57
N LYS A 247 -15.08 25.85 -12.85
CA LYS A 247 -16.15 26.84 -12.68
C LYS A 247 -16.44 27.47 -14.04
N ILE A 248 -17.41 26.92 -14.76
CA ILE A 248 -17.93 27.56 -15.97
C ILE A 248 -18.58 28.86 -15.54
N ARG A 249 -17.92 29.98 -15.83
CA ARG A 249 -18.47 31.33 -15.62
C ARG A 249 -19.58 31.51 -16.66
N VAL A 250 -20.82 31.25 -16.28
CA VAL A 250 -21.98 31.61 -17.10
C VAL A 250 -22.01 33.14 -17.16
N ARG A 251 -21.58 33.73 -18.28
CA ARG A 251 -21.87 35.13 -18.60
C ARG A 251 -23.36 35.22 -18.87
N ILE A 252 -24.11 35.59 -17.84
CA ILE A 252 -25.49 36.05 -18.00
C ILE A 252 -25.38 37.41 -18.69
N HIS A 253 -25.59 37.44 -20.01
CA HIS A 253 -25.90 38.71 -20.68
C HIS A 253 -27.36 39.00 -20.34
N ASN A 254 -27.55 39.99 -19.47
CA ASN A 254 -28.83 40.61 -19.27
C ASN A 254 -28.80 41.94 -20.02
N GLN A 255 -29.84 42.15 -20.82
CA GLN A 255 -30.10 43.26 -21.77
C GLN A 255 -29.60 43.04 -23.19
#